data_AF-A0A0A9H0K5-F1
#
_entry.id   AF-A0A0A9H0K5-F1
#
_cell.length_a   1.000
_cell.length_b   1.000
_cell.length_c   1.000
_cell.angle_alpha   90.00
_cell.angle_beta   90.00
_cell.angle_gamma   90.00
#
_symmetry.space_group_name_H-M   'P 1'
#
loop_
_entity.id
_entity.type
_entity.pdbx_description
1 polymer ?
#
loop_
_entity_poly.entity_id
_entity_poly.type
_entity_poly.pdbx_seq_one_letter_code
_entity_poly.pdbx_strand_id
1 'polypeptide(L)'
;MLADHYNKRVMIVDTSNEIGGDGDIPHPGIGNARRLQVPNQDMQHKVLIEAVENHMPQAIVIDEIGTKLEAMAASTIAQRGIQLVATAHGVTIENLIMNPSLE
;
A
#
# COMPACT_ATOMS: atom_id res chain seq x y z
N MET A 1 -2.78 -17.34 -2.00
CA MET A 1 -2.52 -15.92 -1.66
C MET A 1 -1.03 -15.71 -1.39
N LEU A 2 -0.48 -14.49 -1.58
CA LEU A 2 0.96 -14.21 -1.38
C LEU A 2 1.42 -14.53 0.06
N ALA A 3 0.63 -14.14 1.06
CA ALA A 3 0.93 -14.42 2.46
C ALA A 3 0.87 -15.93 2.75
N ASP A 4 -0.19 -16.62 2.32
CA ASP A 4 -0.42 -18.00 2.76
C ASP A 4 0.34 -19.05 1.93
N HIS A 5 0.27 -18.97 0.60
CA HIS A 5 0.81 -20.01 -0.28
C HIS A 5 2.31 -19.86 -0.52
N TYR A 6 2.80 -18.62 -0.44
CA TYR A 6 4.21 -18.29 -0.69
C TYR A 6 4.93 -17.83 0.58
N ASN A 7 4.25 -17.84 1.74
CA ASN A 7 4.79 -17.45 3.04
C ASN A 7 5.50 -16.07 3.03
N LYS A 8 5.02 -15.16 2.17
CA LYS A 8 5.60 -13.81 2.05
C LYS A 8 5.11 -12.93 3.20
N ARG A 9 5.98 -12.06 3.70
CA ARG A 9 5.57 -10.95 4.57
C ARG A 9 4.83 -9.91 3.74
N VAL A 10 3.51 -9.97 3.76
CA VAL A 10 2.63 -9.02 3.07
C VAL A 10 2.07 -8.02 4.07
N MET A 11 2.21 -6.74 3.77
CA MET A 11 1.57 -5.65 4.49
C MET A 11 0.48 -5.05 3.61
N ILE A 12 -0.65 -4.73 4.21
CA ILE A 12 -1.74 -3.99 3.59
C ILE A 12 -1.79 -2.64 4.27
N VAL A 13 -1.67 -1.56 3.51
CA VAL A 13 -1.87 -0.19 3.98
C VAL A 13 -3.21 0.28 3.47
N ASP A 14 -4.16 0.39 4.39
CA ASP A 14 -5.58 0.55 4.09
C ASP A 14 -6.09 1.86 4.68
N THR A 15 -6.54 2.77 3.80
CA THR A 15 -6.98 4.12 4.19
C THR A 15 -8.49 4.20 4.27
N SER A 16 -9.18 3.63 3.28
CA SER A 16 -10.64 3.73 3.12
C SER A 16 -11.39 2.47 3.56
N ASN A 17 -10.68 1.47 4.12
CA ASN A 17 -11.21 0.16 4.51
C ASN A 17 -11.63 -0.72 3.32
N GLU A 18 -11.20 -0.41 2.10
CA GLU A 18 -11.61 -1.15 0.90
C GLU A 18 -10.98 -2.54 0.82
N ILE A 19 -9.83 -2.76 1.49
CA ILE A 19 -9.11 -4.04 1.46
C ILE A 19 -9.47 -4.90 2.67
N GLY A 20 -9.35 -4.33 3.86
CA GLY A 20 -9.52 -5.03 5.14
C GLY A 20 -10.94 -4.99 5.69
N GLY A 21 -11.82 -4.16 5.15
CA GLY A 21 -13.19 -3.96 5.63
C GLY A 21 -13.28 -3.14 6.92
N ASP A 22 -14.51 -2.77 7.31
CA ASP A 22 -14.79 -1.88 8.45
C ASP A 22 -14.80 -2.57 9.84
N GLY A 23 -14.66 -3.89 9.89
CA GLY A 23 -14.71 -4.65 11.15
C GLY A 23 -13.41 -4.59 11.95
N ASP A 24 -13.52 -4.80 13.27
CA ASP A 24 -12.35 -4.93 14.16
C ASP A 24 -11.42 -6.10 13.77
N ILE A 25 -12.01 -7.12 13.14
CA ILE A 25 -11.28 -8.25 12.55
C ILE A 25 -11.19 -8.01 11.04
N PRO A 26 -9.98 -7.96 10.45
CA PRO A 26 -9.83 -7.81 9.01
C PRO A 26 -10.52 -8.91 8.22
N HIS A 27 -11.03 -8.54 7.04
CA HIS A 27 -11.71 -9.45 6.13
C HIS A 27 -10.85 -10.70 5.83
N PRO A 28 -11.38 -11.93 5.93
CA PRO A 28 -10.59 -13.17 5.80
C PRO A 28 -9.89 -13.31 4.43
N GLY A 29 -10.36 -12.57 3.42
CA GLY A 29 -9.74 -12.51 2.09
C GLY A 29 -8.30 -12.00 2.05
N ILE A 30 -7.80 -11.36 3.12
CA ILE A 30 -6.39 -10.95 3.19
C ILE A 30 -5.46 -12.06 3.72
N GLY A 31 -6.02 -13.19 4.19
CA GLY A 31 -5.26 -14.31 4.74
C GLY A 31 -4.37 -13.88 5.91
N ASN A 32 -3.12 -14.35 5.92
CA ASN A 32 -2.12 -13.98 6.94
C ASN A 32 -1.43 -12.63 6.69
N ALA A 33 -1.90 -11.81 5.74
CA ALA A 33 -1.36 -10.47 5.55
C ALA A 33 -1.63 -9.59 6.78
N ARG A 34 -0.69 -8.71 7.11
CA ARG A 34 -0.84 -7.75 8.21
C ARG A 34 -1.42 -6.45 7.67
N ARG A 35 -2.46 -5.93 8.32
CA ARG A 35 -3.08 -4.65 7.99
C ARG A 35 -2.52 -3.54 8.87
N LEU A 36 -2.15 -2.42 8.25
CA LEU A 36 -1.96 -1.13 8.90
C LEU A 36 -3.08 -0.21 8.45
N GLN A 37 -3.90 0.20 9.42
CA GLN A 37 -4.95 1.19 9.18
C GLN A 37 -4.34 2.58 9.14
N VAL A 38 -4.65 3.35 8.11
CA VAL A 38 -4.24 4.74 8.03
C VAL A 38 -5.25 5.62 8.79
N PRO A 39 -4.83 6.47 9.76
CA PRO A 39 -5.75 7.29 10.54
C PRO A 39 -6.47 8.39 9.74
N ASN A 40 -5.80 8.92 8.70
CA ASN A 40 -6.33 9.86 7.73
C ASN A 40 -5.43 9.89 6.49
N GLN A 41 -5.96 10.30 5.34
CA GLN A 41 -5.28 10.22 4.05
C GLN A 41 -3.90 10.92 4.03
N ASP A 42 -3.77 12.10 4.65
CA ASP A 42 -2.51 12.84 4.71
C ASP A 42 -1.38 12.09 5.43
N MET A 43 -1.72 11.08 6.25
CA MET A 43 -0.75 10.27 7.00
C MET A 43 -0.28 9.03 6.25
N GLN A 44 -0.87 8.69 5.10
CA GLN A 44 -0.58 7.44 4.39
C GLN A 44 0.91 7.27 4.08
N HIS A 45 1.58 8.32 3.59
CA HIS A 45 3.01 8.27 3.31
C HIS A 45 3.87 7.93 4.54
N LYS A 46 3.46 8.35 5.74
CA LYS A 46 4.16 8.00 6.99
C LYS A 46 3.91 6.56 7.38
N VAL A 47 2.67 6.08 7.23
CA VAL A 47 2.32 4.68 7.48
C VAL A 47 3.06 3.74 6.52
N LEU A 48 3.28 4.15 5.27
CA LEU A 48 4.11 3.41 4.31
C LEU A 48 5.56 3.27 4.81
N ILE A 49 6.14 4.33 5.35
CA ILE A 49 7.49 4.32 5.92
C ILE A 49 7.54 3.39 7.14
N GLU A 50 6.59 3.55 8.07
CA GLU A 50 6.47 2.72 9.27
C GLU A 50 6.33 1.24 8.93
N ALA A 51 5.53 0.91 7.89
CA ALA A 51 5.35 -0.46 7.43
C ALA A 51 6.68 -1.12 7.08
N VAL A 52 7.59 -0.38 6.45
CA VAL A 52 8.91 -0.89 6.08
C VAL A 52 9.84 -0.96 7.28
N GLU A 53 9.89 0.08 8.09
CA GLU A 53 10.78 0.16 9.25
C GLU A 53 10.48 -0.92 10.29
N ASN A 54 9.20 -1.19 10.56
CA ASN A 54 8.79 -2.09 11.64
C ASN A 54 8.57 -3.54 11.20
N HIS A 55 8.35 -3.81 9.90
CA HIS A 55 7.93 -5.14 9.46
C HIS A 55 8.79 -5.78 8.35
N MET A 56 9.73 -5.04 7.75
CA MET A 56 10.59 -5.51 6.64
C MET A 56 9.82 -6.37 5.62
N PRO A 57 8.74 -5.85 5.01
CA PRO A 57 7.86 -6.64 4.17
C PRO A 57 8.54 -7.06 2.87
N GLN A 58 7.99 -8.10 2.25
CA GLN A 58 8.38 -8.54 0.90
C GLN A 58 7.40 -8.01 -0.15
N ALA A 59 6.16 -7.73 0.26
CA ALA A 59 5.17 -7.06 -0.57
C ALA A 59 4.35 -6.09 0.29
N ILE A 60 3.99 -4.95 -0.29
CA ILE A 60 3.03 -4.01 0.27
C ILE A 60 1.91 -3.82 -0.75
N VAL A 61 0.66 -3.97 -0.29
CA VAL A 61 -0.54 -3.63 -1.04
C VAL A 61 -1.11 -2.35 -0.45
N ILE A 62 -1.34 -1.37 -1.29
CA ILE A 62 -1.88 -0.05 -0.95
C ILE A 62 -3.20 0.06 -1.68
N ASP A 63 -4.19 0.65 -1.02
CA ASP A 63 -5.49 0.92 -1.64
C ASP A 63 -5.32 1.81 -2.89
N GLU A 64 -4.87 3.05 -2.69
CA GLU A 64 -4.64 4.02 -3.75
C GLU A 64 -3.42 4.90 -3.45
N ILE A 65 -2.65 5.25 -4.48
CA ILE A 65 -1.68 6.34 -4.44
C ILE A 65 -2.26 7.53 -5.19
N GLY A 66 -2.41 8.66 -4.49
CA GLY A 66 -3.00 9.89 -5.03
C GLY A 66 -2.15 11.14 -4.82
N THR A 67 -1.11 11.09 -3.99
CA THR A 67 -0.27 12.26 -3.66
C THR A 67 1.21 12.06 -3.95
N LYS A 68 1.93 13.18 -4.15
CA LYS A 68 3.36 13.18 -4.43
C LYS A 68 4.16 12.53 -3.30
N LEU A 69 3.74 12.77 -2.05
CA LEU A 69 4.39 12.19 -0.88
C LEU A 69 4.25 10.66 -0.83
N GLU A 70 3.07 10.14 -1.17
CA GLU A 70 2.84 8.69 -1.28
C GLU A 70 3.65 8.08 -2.42
N ALA A 71 3.67 8.73 -3.59
CA ALA A 71 4.46 8.26 -4.74
C ALA A 71 5.97 8.23 -4.44
N MET A 72 6.48 9.27 -3.78
CA MET A 72 7.88 9.32 -3.33
C MET A 72 8.19 8.23 -2.29
N ALA A 73 7.29 8.00 -1.33
CA ALA A 73 7.45 6.93 -0.35
C ALA A 73 7.46 5.55 -1.05
N ALA A 74 6.48 5.29 -1.92
CA ALA A 74 6.39 4.07 -2.71
C ALA A 74 7.64 3.84 -3.57
N SER A 75 8.15 4.87 -4.26
CA SER A 75 9.39 4.80 -5.04
C SER A 75 10.59 4.40 -4.17
N THR A 76 10.74 5.03 -3.00
CA THR A 76 11.81 4.71 -2.03
C THR A 76 11.72 3.26 -1.54
N ILE A 77 10.50 2.78 -1.30
CA ILE A 77 10.23 1.40 -0.86
C ILE A 77 10.56 0.41 -1.98
N ALA A 78 10.16 0.70 -3.22
CA ALA A 78 10.45 -0.12 -4.39
C ALA A 78 11.96 -0.25 -4.63
N GLN A 79 12.72 0.84 -4.45
CA GLN A 79 14.19 0.83 -4.55
C GLN A 79 14.87 -0.10 -3.53
N ARG A 80 14.20 -0.43 -2.42
CA ARG A 80 14.66 -1.43 -1.43
C ARG A 80 14.34 -2.87 -1.84
N GLY A 81 13.80 -3.10 -3.04
CA GLY A 81 13.44 -4.42 -3.56
C GLY A 81 12.12 -4.98 -3.03
N ILE A 82 11.31 -4.14 -2.40
CA ILE A 82 9.98 -4.52 -1.89
C ILE A 82 8.97 -4.41 -3.02
N GLN A 83 8.16 -5.46 -3.23
CA GLN A 83 7.11 -5.43 -4.24
C GLN A 83 5.98 -4.50 -3.78
N LEU A 84 5.55 -3.58 -4.64
CA LEU A 84 4.41 -2.69 -4.37
C LEU A 84 3.27 -2.96 -5.35
N VAL A 85 2.05 -2.94 -4.84
CA VAL A 85 0.82 -3.02 -5.62
C VAL A 85 -0.11 -1.93 -5.09
N ALA A 86 -0.61 -1.07 -5.97
CA ALA A 86 -1.52 0.01 -5.62
C ALA A 86 -2.44 0.32 -6.79
N THR A 87 -3.60 0.93 -6.51
CA THR A 87 -4.35 1.66 -7.54
C THR A 87 -3.87 3.11 -7.62
N ALA A 88 -4.21 3.78 -8.72
CA ALA A 88 -3.98 5.21 -8.88
C ALA A 88 -4.98 5.76 -9.90
N HIS A 89 -5.43 7.00 -9.68
CA HIS A 89 -6.39 7.65 -10.57
C HIS A 89 -5.76 8.00 -11.93
N GLY A 90 -6.36 7.48 -13.01
CA GLY A 90 -5.97 7.78 -14.38
C GLY A 90 -6.98 7.22 -15.39
N VAL A 91 -7.14 7.89 -16.54
CA VAL A 91 -8.03 7.43 -17.63
C VAL A 91 -7.28 6.54 -18.62
N THR A 92 -6.02 6.87 -18.89
CA THR A 92 -5.10 6.08 -19.71
C THR A 92 -3.77 5.94 -18.99
N ILE A 93 -2.94 5.00 -19.44
CA ILE A 93 -1.59 4.81 -18.90
C ILE A 93 -0.75 6.07 -19.07
N GLU A 94 -0.87 6.75 -20.21
CA GLU A 94 -0.15 8.00 -20.48
C GLU A 94 -0.53 9.10 -19.50
N ASN A 95 -1.83 9.27 -19.23
CA ASN A 95 -2.30 10.24 -18.24
C ASN A 95 -1.82 9.90 -16.83
N LEU A 96 -1.74 8.62 -16.49
CA LEU A 96 -1.24 8.17 -15.19
C LEU A 96 0.26 8.48 -15.04
N ILE A 97 1.05 8.21 -16.06
CA ILE A 97 2.50 8.48 -16.07
C ILE A 97 2.79 9.99 -16.01
N MET A 98 1.94 10.80 -16.65
CA MET A 98 2.06 12.27 -16.67
C MET A 98 1.30 12.95 -15.52
N ASN A 99 0.80 12.22 -14.52
CA ASN A 99 0.01 12.80 -13.45
C ASN A 99 0.91 13.64 -12.51
N PRO A 100 0.75 14.98 -12.47
CA PRO A 100 1.60 15.85 -11.64
C PRO A 100 1.40 15.62 -10.13
N SER A 101 0.29 15.01 -9.73
CA SER A 101 0.08 14.60 -8.34
C SER A 101 0.94 13.40 -7.94
N LEU A 102 1.53 12.68 -8.90
CA LEU A 102 2.38 11.49 -8.67
C LEU A 102 3.87 11.73 -9.01
N GLU A 103 4.21 12.91 -9.54
CA GLU A 103 5.57 13.33 -9.90
C GLU A 103 6.24 14.08 -8.74
#